data_AF-A0A5Q5BS54-F1
#
_entry.id   AF-A0A5Q5BS54-F1
#
_cell.length_a   1.000
_cell.length_b   1.000
_cell.length_c   1.000
_cell.angle_alpha   90.00
_cell.angle_beta   90.00
_cell.angle_gamma   90.00
#
_symmetry.space_group_name_H-M   'P 1'
#
loop_
_entity.id
_entity.type
_entity.pdbx_description
1 polymer ?
#
loop_
_entity_poly.entity_id
_entity_poly.type
_entity_poly.pdbx_seq_one_letter_code
_entity_poly.pdbx_strand_id
1 'polypeptide(L)'
;MYAFPAADDQRFAGQRSTVAALRRPGREDGRALASRAVIDQAIGIIRSRSGVSGEEAFARLTRISQSENVKLHIVAERLVEEAVRRAQARRQ
;
A
#
# COMPACT_ATOMS: atom_id res chain seq x y z
N MET A 1 11.00 -36.35 -1.74
CA MET A 1 11.54 -35.75 -2.97
C MET A 1 10.86 -34.40 -3.12
N TYR A 2 11.55 -33.33 -2.69
CA TYR A 2 11.18 -31.90 -2.57
C TYR A 2 9.71 -31.59 -2.17
N ALA A 3 9.33 -31.36 -0.90
CA ALA A 3 9.96 -30.67 0.24
C ALA A 3 10.38 -29.22 -0.05
N PHE A 4 9.40 -28.33 -0.14
CA PHE A 4 9.52 -26.95 0.30
C PHE A 4 8.60 -26.74 1.52
N PRO A 5 9.16 -26.53 2.72
CA PRO A 5 8.38 -26.08 3.85
C PRO A 5 7.99 -24.61 3.59
N ALA A 6 6.69 -24.35 3.44
CA ALA A 6 6.18 -23.00 3.63
C ALA A 6 6.42 -22.68 5.10
N ALA A 7 7.51 -21.96 5.34
CA ALA A 7 7.91 -21.49 6.64
C ALA A 7 6.70 -20.81 7.30
N ASP A 8 6.29 -21.43 8.39
CA ASP A 8 5.79 -20.75 9.57
C ASP A 8 6.69 -19.53 9.85
N ASP A 9 6.20 -18.34 9.51
CA ASP A 9 6.57 -17.09 10.18
C ASP A 9 5.30 -16.53 10.81
N GLN A 10 4.77 -17.34 11.72
CA GLN A 10 4.08 -16.84 12.89
C GLN A 10 4.97 -15.75 13.49
N ARG A 11 4.64 -14.44 13.37
CA ARG A 11 4.81 -13.33 14.36
C ARG A 11 4.38 -11.96 13.79
N PHE A 12 3.09 -11.67 13.80
CA PHE A 12 2.64 -10.29 14.06
C PHE A 12 1.91 -10.26 15.41
N ALA A 13 2.66 -10.63 16.44
CA ALA A 13 2.33 -10.30 17.82
C ALA A 13 2.71 -8.85 18.08
N GLY A 14 1.80 -8.10 18.70
CA GLY A 14 2.15 -7.14 19.75
C GLY A 14 2.65 -5.76 19.31
N GLN A 15 1.71 -4.82 19.30
CA GLN A 15 1.76 -3.55 20.06
C GLN A 15 3.03 -2.67 19.98
N ARG A 16 2.89 -1.46 19.39
CA ARG A 16 3.52 -0.16 19.75
C ARG A 16 3.29 0.83 18.58
N SER A 17 2.66 1.99 18.68
CA SER A 17 2.63 2.96 19.78
C SER A 17 1.40 3.87 19.68
N THR A 18 0.91 4.28 20.84
CA THR A 18 0.01 5.40 21.09
C THR A 18 0.56 6.71 20.51
N VAL A 19 -0.26 7.43 19.74
CA VAL A 19 -0.29 8.89 19.83
C VAL A 19 -1.74 9.33 19.76
N ALA A 20 -2.24 9.83 20.90
CA ALA A 20 -3.50 10.54 20.98
C ALA A 20 -3.43 11.76 20.06
N ALA A 21 -4.36 11.86 19.11
CA ALA A 21 -4.64 13.10 18.43
C ALA A 21 -6.15 13.30 18.44
N LEU A 22 -6.58 14.24 19.28
CA LEU A 22 -7.94 14.77 19.35
C LEU A 22 -8.47 15.03 17.93
N ARG A 23 -9.39 14.19 17.44
CA ARG A 23 -10.07 14.43 16.17
C ARG A 23 -11.51 14.85 16.45
N ARG A 24 -11.81 16.11 16.18
CA ARG A 24 -13.18 16.60 16.06
C ARG A 24 -13.90 15.82 14.94
N PRO A 25 -15.13 15.33 15.15
CA PRO A 25 -15.89 14.68 14.10
C PRO A 25 -16.37 15.75 13.12
N GLY A 26 -15.86 15.67 11.89
CA GLY A 26 -16.13 16.65 10.86
C GLY A 26 -15.89 16.05 9.48
N ARG A 27 -16.81 15.18 9.05
CA ARG A 27 -16.99 14.71 7.66
C ARG A 27 -15.79 13.91 7.12
N GLU A 28 -15.66 12.66 7.56
CA GLU A 28 -14.57 11.75 7.14
C GLU A 28 -14.96 10.72 6.07
N ASP A 29 -16.23 10.63 5.71
CA ASP A 29 -16.77 9.53 4.87
C ASP A 29 -16.19 9.52 3.43
N GLY A 30 -16.04 10.69 2.80
CA GLY A 30 -15.55 10.78 1.42
C GLY A 30 -14.04 10.56 1.27
N ARG A 31 -13.25 10.94 2.29
CA ARG A 31 -11.78 10.81 2.23
C ARG A 31 -11.33 9.36 2.38
N ALA A 32 -12.06 8.57 3.16
CA ALA A 32 -11.78 7.15 3.32
C ALA A 32 -12.00 6.36 2.01
N LEU A 33 -13.09 6.66 1.30
CA LEU A 33 -13.41 6.02 0.01
C LEU A 33 -12.38 6.38 -1.07
N ALA A 34 -12.01 7.65 -1.19
CA ALA A 34 -10.97 8.10 -2.12
C ALA A 34 -9.61 7.43 -1.82
N SER A 35 -9.25 7.31 -0.55
CA SER A 35 -8.01 6.64 -0.12
C SER A 35 -8.01 5.16 -0.49
N ARG A 36 -9.15 4.47 -0.37
CA ARG A 36 -9.27 3.06 -0.75
C ARG A 36 -9.07 2.87 -2.26
N ALA A 37 -9.73 3.70 -3.08
CA ALA A 37 -9.63 3.61 -4.53
C ALA A 37 -8.18 3.78 -5.04
N VAL A 38 -7.42 4.74 -4.50
CA VAL A 38 -6.03 4.95 -4.93
C VAL A 38 -5.10 3.84 -4.46
N ILE A 39 -5.34 3.26 -3.29
CA ILE A 39 -4.61 2.09 -2.79
C ILE A 39 -4.84 0.89 -3.72
N ASP A 40 -6.09 0.62 -4.11
CA ASP A 40 -6.42 -0.48 -5.04
C ASP A 40 -5.76 -0.30 -6.42
N GLN A 41 -5.69 0.94 -6.93
CA GLN A 41 -4.97 1.25 -8.17
C GLN A 41 -3.47 0.97 -8.05
N ALA A 42 -2.85 1.41 -6.94
CA ALA A 42 -1.44 1.17 -6.67
C ALA A 42 -1.12 -0.33 -6.58
N ILE A 43 -1.98 -1.11 -5.89
CA ILE A 43 -1.89 -2.57 -5.85
C ILE A 43 -1.91 -3.14 -7.28
N GLY A 44 -2.86 -2.70 -8.11
CA GLY A 44 -2.95 -3.13 -9.51
C GLY A 44 -1.67 -2.88 -10.31
N ILE A 45 -1.06 -1.70 -10.13
CA ILE A 45 0.21 -1.34 -10.77
C ILE A 45 1.34 -2.29 -10.32
N ILE A 46 1.48 -2.55 -9.01
CA ILE A 46 2.52 -3.46 -8.48
C ILE A 46 2.31 -4.87 -9.03
N ARG A 47 1.07 -5.37 -9.00
CA ARG A 47 0.72 -6.69 -9.55
C ARG A 47 1.09 -6.81 -11.03
N SER A 48 0.73 -5.81 -11.83
CA SER A 48 1.04 -5.79 -13.26
C SER A 48 2.55 -5.77 -13.55
N ARG A 49 3.34 -5.09 -12.71
CA ARG A 49 4.80 -4.98 -12.89
C ARG A 49 5.59 -6.18 -12.37
N SER A 50 5.11 -6.84 -11.33
CA SER A 50 5.87 -7.87 -10.60
C SER A 50 5.26 -9.27 -10.66
N GLY A 51 4.04 -9.44 -11.18
CA GLY A 51 3.36 -10.74 -11.26
C GLY A 51 2.93 -11.30 -9.91
N VAL A 52 2.87 -10.48 -8.85
CA VAL A 52 2.58 -10.92 -7.48
C VAL A 52 1.08 -10.91 -7.17
N SER A 53 0.69 -11.56 -6.06
CA SER A 53 -0.67 -11.51 -5.54
C SER A 53 -1.05 -10.10 -5.05
N GLY A 54 -2.35 -9.86 -4.85
CA GLY A 54 -2.83 -8.60 -4.28
C GLY A 54 -2.36 -8.37 -2.85
N GLU A 55 -2.32 -9.43 -2.05
CA GLU A 55 -1.84 -9.38 -0.66
C GLU A 55 -0.36 -9.02 -0.59
N GLU A 56 0.48 -9.65 -1.41
CA GLU A 56 1.91 -9.35 -1.49
C GLU A 56 2.16 -7.91 -1.98
N ALA A 57 1.38 -7.44 -2.96
CA ALA A 57 1.45 -6.05 -3.41
C ALA A 57 1.04 -5.05 -2.32
N PHE A 58 0.00 -5.34 -1.55
CA PHE A 58 -0.42 -4.50 -0.42
C PHE A 58 0.61 -4.49 0.71
N ALA A 59 1.21 -5.64 1.03
CA ALA A 59 2.28 -5.76 2.02
C ALA A 59 3.50 -4.92 1.62
N ARG A 60 3.88 -4.91 0.34
CA ARG A 60 4.95 -4.05 -0.18
C ARG A 60 4.63 -2.57 -0.02
N LEU A 61 3.42 -2.15 -0.39
CA LEU A 61 2.99 -0.76 -0.25
C LEU A 61 3.00 -0.33 1.23
N THR A 62 2.57 -1.22 2.13
CA THR A 62 2.61 -1.02 3.58
C THR A 62 4.04 -0.89 4.10
N ARG A 63 4.96 -1.75 3.63
CA ARG A 63 6.38 -1.67 4.00
C ARG A 63 7.00 -0.33 3.59
N ILE A 64 6.70 0.16 2.38
CA ILE A 64 7.17 1.46 1.90
C ILE A 64 6.62 2.59 2.77
N SER A 65 5.31 2.58 3.04
CA SER A 65 4.64 3.54 3.92
C SER A 65 5.26 3.59 5.32
N GLN A 66 5.57 2.45 5.90
CA GLN A 66 6.23 2.36 7.20
C GLN A 66 7.69 2.83 7.14
N SER A 67 8.45 2.43 6.13
CA SER A 67 9.86 2.83 5.99
C SER A 67 10.03 4.33 5.75
N GLU A 68 9.08 4.94 5.04
CA GLU A 68 9.08 6.37 4.75
C GLU A 68 8.34 7.18 5.83
N ASN A 69 7.71 6.53 6.82
CA ASN A 69 6.86 7.15 7.84
C ASN A 69 5.81 8.12 7.25
N VAL A 70 5.18 7.71 6.15
CA VAL A 70 4.11 8.45 5.46
C VAL A 70 2.85 7.61 5.40
N LYS A 71 1.70 8.26 5.27
CA LYS A 71 0.41 7.55 5.20
C LYS A 71 0.33 6.71 3.93
N LEU A 72 -0.25 5.52 4.04
CA LEU A 72 -0.34 4.54 2.94
C LEU A 72 -0.95 5.10 1.65
N HIS A 73 -2.02 5.91 1.75
CA HIS A 73 -2.65 6.52 0.57
C HIS A 73 -1.70 7.48 -0.16
N ILE A 74 -0.82 8.19 0.56
CA ILE A 74 0.17 9.10 -0.04
C ILE A 74 1.20 8.31 -0.85
N VAL A 75 1.63 7.14 -0.34
CA VAL A 75 2.53 6.25 -1.11
C VAL A 75 1.82 5.73 -2.36
N ALA A 76 0.55 5.34 -2.22
CA ALA A 76 -0.27 4.88 -3.34
C ALA A 76 -0.39 5.96 -4.43
N GLU A 77 -0.71 7.20 -4.04
CA GLU A 77 -0.79 8.35 -4.93
C GLU A 77 0.51 8.56 -5.70
N ARG A 78 1.65 8.59 -5.00
CA ARG A 78 2.98 8.74 -5.63
C ARG A 78 3.26 7.65 -6.67
N LEU A 79 2.91 6.40 -6.36
CA LEU A 79 3.10 5.28 -7.28
C LEU A 79 2.22 5.42 -8.53
N VAL A 80 0.95 5.80 -8.34
CA VAL A 80 0.00 6.03 -9.44
C VAL A 80 0.48 7.17 -10.33
N GLU A 81 0.87 8.30 -9.76
CA GLU A 81 1.43 9.45 -10.49
C GLU A 81 2.67 9.06 -11.30
N GLU A 82 3.59 8.30 -10.71
CA GLU A 82 4.76 7.81 -11.41
C GLU A 82 4.38 6.90 -12.59
N ALA A 83 3.41 6.01 -12.39
CA ALA A 83 2.92 5.14 -13.46
C ALA A 83 2.30 5.95 -14.61
N VAL A 84 1.52 6.99 -14.31
CA VAL A 84 0.93 7.89 -15.30
C VAL A 84 2.03 8.63 -16.07
N ARG A 85 3.01 9.23 -15.38
CA ARG A 85 4.13 9.93 -16.03
C ARG A 85 4.90 9.01 -16.99
N ARG A 86 5.22 7.79 -16.55
CA ARG A 86 5.90 6.79 -17.41
C ARG A 86 5.04 6.38 -18.61
N ALA A 87 3.73 6.27 -18.44
CA ALA A 87 2.82 5.92 -19.53
C ALA A 87 2.71 7.06 -20.56
N GLN A 88 2.72 8.32 -20.12
CA GLN A 88 2.71 9.50 -21.00
C GLN A 88 4.01 9.61 -21.80
N ALA A 89 5.16 9.42 -21.15
CA ALA A 89 6.47 9.46 -21.80
C ALA A 89 6.66 8.39 -22.90
N ARG A 90 5.89 7.29 -22.86
CA ARG A 90 5.89 6.24 -23.90
C ARG A 90 4.99 6.55 -25.09
N ARG A 91 4.08 7.52 -24.95
CA ARG A 91 3.17 7.94 -26.03
C ARG A 91 3.72 9.11 -26.84
N GLN A 92 4.80 9.72 -26.37
CA GLN A 92 5.57 10.75 -27.06
C GLN A 92 6.77 10.10 -27.75
#